data_AF-A0A7J2Z0S8-F1
#
_entry.id   AF-A0A7J2Z0S8-F1
#
_cell.length_a   1.000
_cell.length_b   1.000
_cell.length_c   1.000
_cell.angle_alpha   90.00
_cell.angle_beta   90.00
_cell.angle_gamma   90.00
#
_symmetry.space_group_name_H-M   'P 1'
#
loop_
_entity.id
_entity.type
_entity.pdbx_description
1 polymer ?
#
loop_
_entity_poly.entity_id
_entity_poly.type
_entity_poly.pdbx_seq_one_letter_code
_entity_poly.pdbx_strand_id
1 'polypeptide(L)' 'MGYTSIQIDSETKKKLASLKSNKRETYDEILNKLMSLIPQGDEEGEYADEFKFSLLNAKLDVKQNRVIRHEQLKRKLGVK' A
#
# COMPACT_ATOMS: atom_id res chain seq x y z
N MET A 1 -17.17 12.82 -15.52
CA MET A 1 -16.48 11.68 -14.87
C MET A 1 -16.49 10.51 -15.83
N GLY A 2 -15.33 10.11 -16.34
CA GLY A 2 -15.20 8.92 -17.17
C GLY A 2 -15.04 7.69 -16.27
N TYR A 3 -15.63 6.56 -16.68
CA TYR A 3 -15.40 5.28 -16.02
C TYR A 3 -14.41 4.48 -16.84
N THR A 4 -13.46 3.86 -16.16
CA THR A 4 -12.56 2.87 -16.75
C THR A 4 -12.78 1.52 -16.06
N SER A 5 -12.23 0.47 -16.65
CA SER A 5 -12.29 -0.88 -16.09
C SER A 5 -10.89 -1.36 -15.71
N ILE A 6 -10.81 -2.06 -14.59
CA ILE A 6 -9.61 -2.79 -14.16
C ILE A 6 -9.96 -4.27 -14.09
N GLN A 7 -9.00 -5.12 -14.44
CA GLN A 7 -9.14 -6.56 -14.26
C GLN A 7 -8.69 -6.91 -12.84
N ILE A 8 -9.57 -7.57 -12.09
CA ILE A 8 -9.27 -8.08 -10.75
C ILE A 8 -9.82 -9.48 -10.60
N ASP A 9 -9.16 -10.26 -9.75
CA ASP A 9 -9.61 -11.60 -9.44
C ASP A 9 -10.96 -11.60 -8.70
N SER A 10 -11.71 -12.68 -8.86
CA SER A 10 -13.03 -12.82 -8.23
C SER A 10 -12.94 -12.80 -6.70
N GLU A 11 -11.89 -13.40 -6.15
CA GLU A 11 -11.56 -13.39 -4.72
C GLU A 11 -11.22 -11.98 -4.22
N THR A 12 -10.47 -11.21 -5.01
CA THR A 12 -10.16 -9.81 -4.70
C THR A 12 -11.43 -8.96 -4.64
N LYS A 13 -12.35 -9.15 -5.60
CA LYS A 13 -13.65 -8.45 -5.60
C LYS A 13 -14.47 -8.77 -4.35
N LYS A 14 -14.49 -10.03 -3.89
CA LYS A 14 -15.18 -10.42 -2.64
C LYS A 14 -14.57 -9.73 -1.42
N LYS A 15 -13.23 -9.68 -1.32
CA LYS A 15 -12.53 -8.97 -0.24
C LYS A 15 -12.86 -7.47 -0.26
N LEU A 16 -12.84 -6.82 -1.42
CA LEU A 16 -13.27 -5.43 -1.56
C LEU A 16 -14.73 -5.24 -1.12
N ALA A 17 -15.63 -6.15 -1.48
CA ALA A 17 -17.03 -6.08 -1.07
C ALA A 17 -17.20 -6.16 0.46
N SER A 18 -16.38 -6.95 1.16
CA SER A 18 -16.39 -7.01 2.63
C SER A 18 -15.91 -5.74 3.33
N LEU A 19 -15.20 -4.86 2.62
CA LEU A 19 -14.73 -3.58 3.15
C LEU A 19 -15.78 -2.46 3.02
N LYS A 20 -16.90 -2.71 2.35
CA LYS A 20 -17.98 -1.73 2.21
C LYS A 20 -18.65 -1.47 3.56
N SER A 21 -18.67 -0.22 3.97
CA SER A 21 -19.43 0.27 5.13
C SER A 21 -20.94 0.16 4.93
N ASN A 22 -21.40 0.25 3.67
CA ASN A 22 -22.81 0.12 3.30
C ASN A 22 -22.99 -0.33 1.85
N LYS A 23 -24.22 -0.68 1.45
CA LYS A 23 -24.53 -1.22 0.11
C LYS A 23 -24.32 -0.22 -1.05
N ARG A 24 -24.36 1.09 -0.77
CA ARG A 24 -24.25 2.15 -1.79
C ARG A 24 -22.80 2.56 -2.05
N GLU A 25 -21.90 2.26 -1.12
CA GLU A 25 -20.47 2.53 -1.31
C GLU A 25 -19.93 1.79 -2.53
N THR A 26 -19.21 2.52 -3.37
CA THR A 26 -18.64 2.04 -4.63
C THR A 26 -17.27 1.42 -4.41
N TYR A 27 -16.81 0.62 -5.37
CA TYR A 27 -15.43 0.11 -5.30
C TYR A 27 -14.41 1.23 -5.47
N ASP A 28 -14.73 2.27 -6.24
CA ASP A 28 -13.87 3.44 -6.41
C ASP A 28 -13.65 4.18 -5.09
N GLU A 29 -14.71 4.41 -4.30
CA GLU A 29 -14.60 5.00 -2.97
C GLU A 29 -13.71 4.17 -2.02
N ILE A 30 -13.85 2.84 -2.04
CA ILE A 30 -12.99 1.95 -1.23
C ILE A 30 -11.53 2.06 -1.69
N LEU A 31 -11.28 1.98 -2.99
CA LEU A 31 -9.92 2.06 -3.53
C LEU A 31 -9.29 3.41 -3.18
N ASN A 32 -10.03 4.52 -3.29
CA ASN A 32 -9.57 5.84 -2.88
C ASN A 32 -9.29 5.93 -1.37
N LYS A 33 -10.12 5.33 -0.51
CA LYS A 33 -9.84 5.22 0.94
C LYS A 33 -8.59 4.41 1.24
N LEU A 34 -8.32 3.34 0.50
CA LEU A 34 -7.10 2.55 0.67
C LEU A 34 -5.86 3.34 0.19
N MET A 35 -5.98 4.07 -0.93
CA MET A 35 -4.92 4.91 -1.47
C MET A 35 -4.58 6.08 -0.55
N SER A 36 -5.55 6.65 0.18
CA SER A 36 -5.29 7.74 1.12
C SER A 36 -4.45 7.35 2.34
N LEU A 37 -4.30 6.05 2.61
CA LEU A 37 -3.39 5.53 3.66
C LEU A 37 -1.92 5.56 3.24
N ILE A 38 -1.66 5.75 1.94
CA ILE A 38 -0.31 5.90 1.40
C ILE A 38 0.03 7.39 1.46
N PRO A 39 1.04 7.79 2.25
CA PRO A 39 1.44 9.19 2.32
C PRO A 39 1.86 9.68 0.94
N GLN A 40 1.37 10.86 0.55
CA GLN A 40 1.71 11.45 -0.75
C GLN A 40 3.00 12.26 -0.70
N GLY A 41 3.45 12.62 0.50
CA GLY A 41 4.60 13.49 0.75
C GLY A 41 4.77 13.75 2.24
N ASP A 42 5.72 14.61 2.57
CA ASP A 42 5.99 15.14 3.90
C ASP A 42 6.34 16.64 3.83
N GLU A 43 7.01 17.17 4.85
CA GLU A 43 7.42 18.59 4.91
C GLU A 43 8.39 18.97 3.78
N GLU A 44 9.04 18.00 3.13
CA GLU A 44 9.96 18.22 2.00
C GLU A 44 9.27 18.20 0.63
N GLY A 45 7.97 17.83 0.59
CA GLY A 45 7.14 17.86 -0.61
C GLY A 45 6.59 16.49 -1.00
N GLU A 46 6.17 16.37 -2.26
CA GLU A 46 5.55 15.15 -2.77
C GLU A 46 6.57 14.04 -3.03
N TYR A 47 6.21 12.82 -2.66
CA TYR A 47 6.99 11.63 -2.95
C TYR A 47 6.94 11.26 -4.42
N ALA A 48 8.08 10.84 -4.96
CA ALA A 48 8.15 10.18 -6.26
C ALA A 48 7.38 8.85 -6.24
N ASP A 49 6.81 8.45 -7.37
CA ASP A 49 6.02 7.22 -7.48
C ASP A 49 6.83 5.96 -7.12
N GLU A 50 8.11 5.92 -7.49
CA GLU A 50 9.03 4.85 -7.11
C GLU A 50 9.20 4.73 -5.59
N PHE A 51 9.26 5.87 -4.90
CA PHE A 51 9.34 5.90 -3.45
C PHE A 51 8.03 5.41 -2.81
N LYS A 52 6.86 5.85 -3.31
CA LYS A 52 5.55 5.37 -2.83
C LYS A 52 5.44 3.85 -2.97
N PHE A 53 5.90 3.29 -4.09
CA PHE A 53 5.95 1.84 -4.32
C PHE A 53 6.88 1.13 -3.33
N SER A 54 8.11 1.63 -3.15
CA SER A 54 9.07 1.07 -2.19
C SER A 54 8.55 1.11 -0.75
N LEU A 55 7.97 2.24 -0.36
CA LEU A 55 7.35 2.44 0.96
C LEU A 55 6.20 1.45 1.20
N LEU A 56 5.33 1.22 0.20
CA LEU A 56 4.25 0.25 0.31
C LEU A 56 4.79 -1.17 0.53
N ASN A 57 5.80 -1.58 -0.23
CA ASN A 57 6.43 -2.89 -0.06
C ASN A 57 7.06 -3.04 1.33
N ALA A 58 7.78 -2.02 1.79
CA ALA A 58 8.37 -2.02 3.13
C ALA A 58 7.30 -2.17 4.23
N LYS A 59 6.16 -1.46 4.12
CA LYS A 59 5.03 -1.62 5.05
C LYS A 59 4.46 -3.05 5.03
N LEU A 60 4.34 -3.67 3.86
CA LEU A 60 3.88 -5.05 3.72
C LEU A 60 4.87 -6.04 4.33
N ASP A 61 6.17 -5.83 4.14
CA ASP A 61 7.22 -6.66 4.72
C ASP A 61 7.19 -6.63 6.25
N VAL A 62 7.04 -5.44 6.85
CA VAL A 62 6.86 -5.30 8.29
C VAL A 62 5.63 -6.05 8.76
N LYS A 63 4.48 -5.89 8.06
CA LYS A 63 3.23 -6.58 8.41
C LYS A 63 3.34 -8.11 8.30
N GLN A 64 4.14 -8.61 7.36
CA GLN A 64 4.35 -10.04 7.14
C GLN A 64 5.56 -10.60 7.90
N ASN A 65 6.16 -9.81 8.80
CA ASN A 65 7.36 -10.16 9.55
C ASN A 65 8.56 -10.56 8.67
N ARG A 66 8.63 -10.02 7.45
CA ARG A 66 9.75 -10.17 6.50
C ARG A 66 10.81 -9.11 6.75
N VAL A 67 11.30 -9.03 7.98
CA VAL A 67 12.28 -8.04 8.43
C VAL A 67 13.62 -8.70 8.78
N ILE A 68 14.70 -7.93 8.69
CA ILE A 68 16.03 -8.38 9.15
C ILE A 68 16.34 -7.75 10.50
N ARG A 69 17.12 -8.47 11.33
CA ARG A 69 17.58 -7.93 12.61
C ARG A 69 18.62 -6.83 12.39
N HIS A 70 18.70 -5.88 13.32
CA HIS A 70 19.67 -4.78 13.27
C HIS A 70 21.12 -5.28 13.08
N GLU A 71 21.52 -6.31 13.82
CA GLU A 71 22.84 -6.95 13.68
C GLU A 71 23.10 -7.53 12.28
N GLN A 72 22.08 -8.08 11.63
CA GLN A 72 22.20 -8.61 10.27
C GLN A 72 22.31 -7.48 9.25
N LEU A 73 21.60 -6.38 9.45
CA LEU A 73 21.68 -5.18 8.62
C LEU A 73 23.08 -4.57 8.69
N LYS A 74 23.62 -4.38 9.91
CA LYS A 74 24.98 -3.91 10.16
C LYS A 74 26.02 -4.70 9.38
N ARG A 75 25.99 -6.03 9.49
CA ARG A 75 26.87 -6.94 8.73
C ARG A 75 26.72 -6.78 7.22
N LYS A 76 25.50 -6.65 6.69
CA LYS A 76 25.25 -6.45 5.26
C LYS A 76 25.80 -5.11 4.75
N LEU A 77 25.72 -4.06 5.56
CA LEU A 77 26.20 -2.73 5.21
C LEU A 77 27.69 -2.52 5.49
N GLY A 78 28.38 -3.49 6.10
CA GLY A 78 29.78 -3.36 6.51
C GLY A 78 30.00 -2.38 7.67
N VAL A 79 28.95 -2.07 8.43
CA VAL A 79 29.00 -1.15 9.57
C VAL A 79 29.07 -1.97 10.86
N LYS A 80 29.98 -1.63 11.79
CA LYS A 80 30.10 -2.28 13.11
C LYS A 80 29.03 -1.79 14.09
#